data_AF-A0A1X7CRY6-F1
#
_entry.id   AF-A0A1X7CRY6-F1
#
_cell.length_a   1.000
_cell.length_b   1.000
_cell.length_c   1.000
_cell.angle_alpha   90.00
_cell.angle_beta   90.00
_cell.angle_gamma   90.00
#
_symmetry.space_group_name_H-M   'P 1'
#
loop_
_entity.id
_entity.type
_entity.pdbx_description
1 polymer ?
#
loop_
_entity_poly.entity_id
_entity_poly.type
_entity_poly.pdbx_seq_one_letter_code
_entity_poly.pdbx_strand_id
1 'polypeptide(L)'
;MLKESAIVKLITFIFLLTLAGCASHEVKPAVPMTIFNPKSGSFNVKVVLFQLNNDGSVQRLESGIVPMEQNIISALQGLGYHYNPDGNVDYLIEARIGSISPKQAVAESSETVGFAVDDGGDWPFFDDYPVIVSEWSPEIQRIKSGPDSCFITTQVLIKADEDQRDIVVYHGTPRPLEVPFVLGCPFSECGQGANKNLTDYILSIFTTATRN
;
A
#
# COMPACT_ATOMS: atom_id res chain seq x y z
N MET A 1 -62.26 -2.94 -7.04
CA MET A 1 -61.70 -1.99 -6.05
C MET A 1 -60.85 -2.65 -4.94
N LEU A 2 -61.17 -3.85 -4.43
CA LEU A 2 -60.34 -4.51 -3.38
C LEU A 2 -58.97 -5.05 -3.86
N LYS A 3 -58.84 -5.47 -5.14
CA LYS A 3 -57.57 -5.99 -5.69
C LYS A 3 -56.50 -4.92 -5.92
N GLU A 4 -56.90 -3.71 -6.33
CA GLU A 4 -55.98 -2.62 -6.65
C GLU A 4 -55.34 -2.03 -5.38
N SER A 5 -56.10 -1.97 -4.27
CA SER A 5 -55.59 -1.50 -2.97
C SER A 5 -54.54 -2.44 -2.37
N ALA A 6 -54.64 -3.75 -2.60
CA ALA A 6 -53.69 -4.74 -2.11
C ALA A 6 -52.33 -4.64 -2.84
N ILE A 7 -52.36 -4.40 -4.15
CA ILE A 7 -51.15 -4.25 -4.98
C ILE A 7 -50.41 -2.95 -4.60
N VAL A 8 -51.14 -1.85 -4.41
CA VAL A 8 -50.53 -0.58 -3.99
C VAL A 8 -49.83 -0.73 -2.64
N LYS A 9 -50.48 -1.37 -1.65
CA LYS A 9 -49.88 -1.62 -0.33
C LYS A 9 -48.63 -2.51 -0.40
N LEU A 10 -48.64 -3.52 -1.26
CA LEU A 10 -47.48 -4.40 -1.46
C LEU A 10 -46.30 -3.64 -2.07
N ILE A 11 -46.56 -2.81 -3.08
CA ILE A 11 -45.52 -1.98 -3.73
C ILE A 11 -44.95 -0.97 -2.72
N THR A 12 -45.79 -0.32 -1.92
CA THR A 12 -45.32 0.62 -0.88
C THR A 12 -44.49 -0.08 0.19
N PHE A 13 -44.86 -1.30 0.58
CA PHE A 13 -44.12 -2.09 1.56
C PHE A 13 -42.74 -2.54 1.03
N ILE A 14 -42.66 -2.94 -0.23
CA ILE A 14 -41.39 -3.28 -0.89
C ILE A 14 -40.48 -2.04 -0.98
N PHE A 15 -41.02 -0.88 -1.32
CA PHE A 15 -40.26 0.38 -1.37
C PHE A 15 -39.75 0.83 0.00
N LEU A 16 -40.50 0.56 1.08
CA LEU A 16 -40.06 0.81 2.45
C LEU A 16 -38.94 -0.14 2.89
N LEU A 17 -38.99 -1.41 2.45
CA LEU A 17 -37.93 -2.39 2.74
C LEU A 17 -36.61 -2.06 2.03
N THR A 18 -36.64 -1.51 0.82
CA THR A 18 -35.42 -1.10 0.11
C THR A 18 -34.78 0.17 0.70
N LEU A 19 -35.56 1.02 1.39
CA LEU A 19 -35.04 2.21 2.09
C LEU A 19 -34.44 1.90 3.46
N ALA A 20 -34.81 0.77 4.09
CA ALA A 20 -34.27 0.35 5.39
C ALA A 20 -32.92 -0.41 5.28
N GLY A 21 -32.43 -0.66 4.07
CA GLY A 21 -31.19 -1.39 3.81
C GLY A 21 -29.89 -0.61 3.99
N CYS A 22 -29.95 0.71 4.19
CA CYS A 22 -28.80 1.52 4.58
C CYS A 22 -28.74 1.68 6.10
N ALA A 23 -28.81 0.57 6.82
CA ALA A 23 -28.37 0.55 8.21
C ALA A 23 -26.86 0.79 8.18
N SER A 24 -26.50 2.05 8.42
CA SER A 24 -25.17 2.57 8.62
C SER A 24 -24.28 1.49 9.25
N HIS A 25 -23.34 0.96 8.47
CA HIS A 25 -22.15 0.38 9.07
C HIS A 25 -21.60 1.47 9.98
N GLU A 26 -21.51 1.20 11.28
CA GLU A 26 -20.64 1.97 12.16
C GLU A 26 -19.23 1.78 11.61
N VAL A 27 -18.81 2.69 10.73
CA VAL A 27 -17.41 2.88 10.44
C VAL A 27 -16.84 3.41 11.74
N LYS A 28 -16.26 2.50 12.52
CA LYS A 28 -15.45 2.87 13.69
C LYS A 28 -14.50 3.95 13.20
N PRO A 29 -14.46 5.13 13.84
CA PRO A 29 -13.60 6.21 13.41
C PRO A 29 -12.18 5.69 13.27
N ALA A 30 -11.51 6.09 12.19
CA ALA A 30 -10.12 5.75 11.92
C ALA A 30 -9.30 5.98 13.19
N VAL A 31 -8.83 4.90 13.79
CA VAL A 31 -7.84 4.98 14.86
C VAL A 31 -6.66 5.71 14.24
N PRO A 32 -6.19 6.84 14.81
CA PRO A 32 -4.98 7.49 14.32
C PRO A 32 -3.91 6.42 14.20
N MET A 33 -3.23 6.33 13.06
CA MET A 33 -2.09 5.43 12.88
C MET A 33 -1.25 5.50 14.16
N THR A 34 -1.29 4.41 14.92
CA THR A 34 -0.68 4.33 16.24
C THR A 34 0.76 4.78 16.10
N ILE A 35 1.27 5.54 17.07
CA ILE A 35 2.68 5.87 17.17
C ILE A 35 3.42 4.52 17.27
N PHE A 36 3.79 3.96 16.13
CA PHE A 36 4.42 2.66 16.05
C PHE A 36 5.77 2.79 16.75
N ASN A 37 5.90 2.09 17.86
CA ASN A 37 7.08 2.14 18.71
C ASN A 37 7.56 0.70 18.90
N PRO A 38 8.30 0.16 17.91
CA PRO A 38 8.70 -1.24 17.94
C PRO A 38 9.59 -1.51 19.15
N LYS A 39 9.37 -2.59 19.86
CA LYS A 39 10.34 -3.12 20.83
C LYS A 39 11.32 -4.03 20.11
N SER A 40 12.51 -4.23 20.69
CA SER A 40 13.44 -5.27 20.22
C SER A 40 12.71 -6.61 20.12
N GLY A 41 12.96 -7.33 19.03
CA GLY A 41 12.28 -8.56 18.71
C GLY A 41 12.83 -9.20 17.45
N SER A 42 12.13 -10.21 17.00
CA SER A 42 12.35 -10.92 15.75
C SER A 42 11.56 -10.29 14.60
N PHE A 43 12.07 -10.43 13.38
CA PHE A 43 11.40 -9.92 12.20
C PHE A 43 11.60 -10.81 10.98
N ASN A 44 10.67 -10.69 10.05
CA ASN A 44 10.78 -11.21 8.69
C ASN A 44 10.41 -10.08 7.71
N VAL A 45 11.02 -10.10 6.54
CA VAL A 45 10.79 -9.11 5.49
C VAL A 45 10.45 -9.79 4.19
N LYS A 46 9.46 -9.25 3.49
CA LYS A 46 9.07 -9.63 2.14
C LYS A 46 9.03 -8.38 1.29
N VAL A 47 9.84 -8.33 0.25
CA VAL A 47 9.76 -7.28 -0.77
C VAL A 47 8.97 -7.81 -1.94
N VAL A 48 8.01 -7.03 -2.43
CA VAL A 48 7.26 -7.38 -3.63
C VAL A 48 7.38 -6.27 -4.65
N LEU A 49 7.88 -6.63 -5.82
CA LEU A 49 8.33 -5.68 -6.82
C LEU A 49 7.44 -5.73 -8.06
N PHE A 50 7.11 -4.55 -8.56
CA PHE A 50 6.30 -4.34 -9.74
C PHE A 50 7.00 -3.42 -10.73
N GLN A 51 6.73 -3.65 -12.00
CA GLN A 51 7.10 -2.78 -13.10
C GLN A 51 5.88 -2.50 -13.97
N LEU A 52 5.79 -1.27 -14.47
CA LEU A 52 4.86 -0.89 -15.52
C LEU A 52 5.44 -1.30 -16.89
N ASN A 53 4.59 -1.75 -17.81
CA ASN A 53 4.97 -2.00 -19.19
C ASN A 53 4.60 -0.78 -20.06
N ASN A 54 5.10 -0.75 -21.29
CA ASN A 54 4.81 0.34 -22.23
C ASN A 54 3.31 0.52 -22.53
N ASP A 55 2.52 -0.54 -22.37
CA ASP A 55 1.07 -0.57 -22.56
C ASP A 55 0.27 -0.23 -21.28
N GLY A 56 0.95 0.13 -20.19
CA GLY A 56 0.33 0.41 -18.89
C GLY A 56 -0.02 -0.84 -18.07
N SER A 57 0.30 -2.05 -18.56
CA SER A 57 0.09 -3.27 -17.78
C SER A 57 1.13 -3.42 -16.67
N VAL A 58 0.75 -4.05 -15.56
CA VAL A 58 1.65 -4.28 -14.41
C VAL A 58 2.22 -5.69 -14.45
N GLN A 59 3.53 -5.79 -14.26
CA GLN A 59 4.27 -7.05 -14.16
C GLN A 59 4.93 -7.17 -12.78
N ARG A 60 4.75 -8.32 -12.12
CA ARG A 60 5.54 -8.69 -10.94
C ARG A 60 6.96 -9.09 -11.37
N LEU A 61 7.96 -8.56 -10.67
CA LEU A 61 9.36 -8.87 -10.89
C LEU A 61 9.91 -9.66 -9.70
N GLU A 62 10.74 -10.66 -9.98
CA GLU A 62 11.50 -11.40 -8.96
C GLU A 62 12.95 -10.89 -8.86
N SER A 63 13.48 -10.33 -9.96
CA SER A 63 14.83 -9.76 -9.99
C SER A 63 14.90 -8.47 -9.19
N GLY A 64 15.91 -8.34 -8.33
CA GLY A 64 16.12 -7.14 -7.50
C GLY A 64 15.51 -7.21 -6.09
N ILE A 65 14.65 -8.21 -5.81
CA ILE A 65 14.05 -8.45 -4.48
C ILE A 65 15.13 -8.82 -3.45
N VAL A 66 15.91 -9.87 -3.74
CA VAL A 66 16.87 -10.45 -2.78
C VAL A 66 17.87 -9.42 -2.24
N PRO A 67 18.49 -8.55 -3.06
CA PRO A 67 19.40 -7.51 -2.55
C PRO A 67 18.71 -6.46 -1.67
N MET A 68 17.41 -6.20 -1.85
CA MET A 68 16.67 -5.26 -0.99
C MET A 68 16.35 -5.90 0.35
N GLU A 69 15.86 -7.13 0.35
CA GLU A 69 15.60 -7.88 1.58
C GLU A 69 16.88 -8.03 2.40
N GLN A 70 18.00 -8.39 1.78
CA GLN A 70 19.30 -8.50 2.46
C GLN A 70 19.76 -7.18 3.09
N ASN A 71 19.54 -6.05 2.42
CA ASN A 71 19.89 -4.73 2.97
C ASN A 71 19.03 -4.37 4.18
N ILE A 72 17.72 -4.62 4.11
CA ILE A 72 16.80 -4.40 5.23
C ILE A 72 17.16 -5.30 6.40
N ILE A 73 17.42 -6.59 6.14
CA ILE A 73 17.85 -7.57 7.13
C ILE A 73 19.11 -7.08 7.85
N SER A 74 20.15 -6.74 7.08
CA SER A 74 21.43 -6.28 7.64
C SER A 74 21.27 -4.99 8.44
N ALA A 75 20.43 -4.07 7.97
CA ALA A 75 20.17 -2.79 8.61
C ALA A 75 19.45 -2.96 9.96
N LEU A 76 18.39 -3.79 10.01
CA LEU A 76 17.64 -4.05 11.25
C LEU A 76 18.43 -4.92 12.23
N GLN A 77 19.22 -5.88 11.75
CA GLN A 77 20.17 -6.59 12.60
C GLN A 77 21.21 -5.64 13.22
N GLY A 78 21.66 -4.64 12.47
CA GLY A 78 22.51 -3.56 13.00
C GLY A 78 21.87 -2.73 14.11
N LEU A 79 20.54 -2.74 14.24
CA LEU A 79 19.79 -2.12 15.33
C LEU A 79 19.48 -3.06 16.50
N GLY A 80 19.88 -4.33 16.42
CA GLY A 80 19.62 -5.35 17.46
C GLY A 80 18.33 -6.15 17.30
N TYR A 81 17.69 -6.11 16.12
CA TYR A 81 16.57 -7.00 15.79
C TYR A 81 17.08 -8.34 15.23
N HIS A 82 16.29 -9.40 15.39
CA HIS A 82 16.69 -10.75 15.02
C HIS A 82 15.92 -11.24 13.80
N TYR A 83 16.60 -11.44 12.67
CA TYR A 83 15.95 -11.98 11.49
C TYR A 83 15.56 -13.46 11.70
N ASN A 84 14.30 -13.80 11.40
CA ASN A 84 13.80 -15.17 11.39
C ASN A 84 12.93 -15.40 10.13
N PRO A 85 13.34 -16.29 9.20
CA PRO A 85 12.62 -16.54 7.96
C PRO A 85 11.32 -17.34 8.14
N ASP A 86 11.11 -17.98 9.29
CA ASP A 86 10.01 -18.94 9.49
C ASP A 86 8.63 -18.28 9.67
N GLY A 87 8.54 -16.95 9.50
CA GLY A 87 7.28 -16.19 9.46
C GLY A 87 6.57 -16.00 10.81
N ASN A 88 6.93 -16.78 11.83
CA ASN A 88 6.51 -16.54 13.21
C ASN A 88 7.48 -15.56 13.88
N VAL A 89 7.16 -14.28 13.81
CA VAL A 89 8.03 -13.17 14.20
C VAL A 89 7.23 -12.04 14.86
N ASP A 90 7.91 -11.24 15.69
CA ASP A 90 7.30 -10.07 16.31
C ASP A 90 6.87 -9.03 15.27
N TYR A 91 7.60 -8.93 14.15
CA TYR A 91 7.28 -8.03 13.04
C TYR A 91 7.38 -8.72 11.68
N LEU A 92 6.28 -8.78 10.94
CA LEU A 92 6.29 -9.13 9.53
C LEU A 92 6.20 -7.85 8.70
N ILE A 93 7.27 -7.56 7.95
CA ILE A 93 7.40 -6.36 7.12
C ILE A 93 7.13 -6.75 5.67
N GLU A 94 6.16 -6.11 5.03
CA GLU A 94 5.99 -6.19 3.57
C GLU A 94 6.22 -4.82 2.95
N ALA A 95 7.14 -4.77 1.98
CA ALA A 95 7.42 -3.58 1.19
C ALA A 95 7.04 -3.84 -0.26
N ARG A 96 6.07 -3.09 -0.76
CA ARG A 96 5.60 -3.13 -2.15
C ARG A 96 6.20 -1.96 -2.89
N ILE A 97 6.89 -2.23 -3.98
CA ILE A 97 7.58 -1.20 -4.76
C ILE A 97 7.08 -1.29 -6.20
N GLY A 98 6.71 -0.15 -6.76
CA GLY A 98 6.28 -0.10 -8.16
C GLY A 98 6.67 1.20 -8.83
N SER A 99 6.56 1.22 -10.15
CA SER A 99 6.74 2.42 -10.96
C SER A 99 5.40 2.92 -11.50
N ILE A 100 5.25 4.25 -11.58
CA ILE A 100 4.12 4.94 -12.20
C ILE A 100 4.64 5.95 -13.22
N SER A 101 3.95 6.02 -14.37
CA SER A 101 4.11 7.12 -15.33
C SER A 101 2.89 8.04 -15.24
N PRO A 102 3.00 9.21 -14.58
CA PRO A 102 1.86 10.09 -14.33
C PRO A 102 1.14 10.57 -15.58
N LYS A 103 1.81 10.59 -16.75
CA LYS A 103 1.16 10.93 -18.02
C LYS A 103 0.42 9.75 -18.65
N GLN A 104 0.83 8.52 -18.40
CA GLN A 104 0.11 7.31 -18.82
C GLN A 104 -1.10 7.06 -17.91
N ALA A 105 -0.95 7.26 -16.59
CA ALA A 105 -2.03 7.16 -15.60
C ALA A 105 -3.23 8.09 -15.89
N VAL A 106 -3.01 9.17 -16.64
CA VAL A 106 -4.05 10.14 -17.06
C VAL A 106 -4.85 9.67 -18.26
N ALA A 107 -4.29 8.83 -19.11
CA ALA A 107 -4.86 8.47 -20.40
C ALA A 107 -5.94 7.36 -20.30
N GLU A 108 -6.57 7.21 -19.13
CA GLU A 108 -7.68 6.28 -18.83
C GLU A 108 -7.33 4.78 -18.74
N SER A 109 -6.07 4.38 -18.68
CA SER A 109 -5.72 3.06 -18.14
C SER A 109 -5.71 3.14 -16.62
N SER A 110 -6.59 2.38 -15.95
CA SER A 110 -6.53 2.16 -14.50
C SER A 110 -5.16 1.57 -14.15
N GLU A 111 -4.19 2.41 -13.83
CA GLU A 111 -2.88 1.94 -13.39
C GLU A 111 -3.06 1.28 -12.02
N THR A 112 -2.79 -0.01 -11.98
CA THR A 112 -2.97 -0.81 -10.78
C THR A 112 -1.83 -0.63 -9.79
N VAL A 113 -0.79 0.15 -10.13
CA VAL A 113 0.35 0.53 -9.28
C VAL A 113 0.42 2.05 -9.21
N GLY A 114 0.43 2.63 -8.02
CA GLY A 114 0.79 4.04 -7.90
C GLY A 114 0.80 4.59 -6.48
N PHE A 115 0.54 5.89 -6.35
CA PHE A 115 0.56 6.57 -5.07
C PHE A 115 -0.64 6.12 -4.25
N ALA A 116 -0.40 5.32 -3.21
CA ALA A 116 -1.48 4.93 -2.30
C ALA A 116 -2.07 6.20 -1.67
N VAL A 117 -3.37 6.38 -1.87
CA VAL A 117 -4.17 7.43 -1.23
C VAL A 117 -4.84 6.76 -0.03
N ASP A 118 -4.73 7.37 1.15
CA ASP A 118 -5.33 6.90 2.42
C ASP A 118 -6.88 6.97 2.44
N ASP A 119 -7.52 6.82 1.29
CA ASP A 119 -8.96 7.03 1.10
C ASP A 119 -9.57 5.79 0.44
N GLY A 120 -10.09 4.92 1.29
CA GLY A 120 -10.84 3.74 0.87
C GLY A 120 -10.96 2.81 2.06
N GLY A 121 -12.18 2.58 2.55
CA GLY A 121 -12.48 1.85 3.79
C GLY A 121 -12.04 0.38 3.84
N ASP A 122 -11.25 -0.10 2.87
CA ASP A 122 -10.66 -1.42 2.81
C ASP A 122 -9.16 -1.32 3.13
N TRP A 123 -8.84 -1.62 4.38
CA TRP A 123 -7.49 -1.64 4.94
C TRP A 123 -6.54 -2.53 4.11
N PRO A 124 -5.25 -2.17 3.94
CA PRO A 124 -4.37 -2.93 3.08
C PRO A 124 -4.02 -4.29 3.71
N PHE A 125 -4.58 -5.37 3.15
CA PHE A 125 -4.15 -6.73 3.44
C PHE A 125 -2.83 -7.01 2.70
N PHE A 126 -2.00 -7.90 3.26
CA PHE A 126 -0.74 -8.37 2.66
C PHE A 126 -0.95 -9.10 1.31
N ASP A 127 -2.19 -9.38 0.92
CA ASP A 127 -2.52 -10.21 -0.25
C ASP A 127 -3.26 -9.48 -1.39
N ASP A 128 -3.63 -8.21 -1.25
CA ASP A 128 -4.22 -7.45 -2.36
C ASP A 128 -3.13 -6.87 -3.26
N TYR A 129 -3.04 -7.41 -4.48
CA TYR A 129 -1.99 -7.14 -5.47
C TYR A 129 -2.63 -6.53 -6.73
N PRO A 130 -2.16 -5.39 -7.30
CA PRO A 130 -1.13 -4.43 -6.86
C PRO A 130 -1.67 -3.19 -6.09
N VAL A 131 -0.80 -2.22 -5.73
CA VAL A 131 -1.17 -0.93 -5.10
C VAL A 131 -2.04 -0.07 -6.03
N ILE A 132 -3.36 -0.20 -5.93
CA ILE A 132 -4.31 0.44 -6.84
C ILE A 132 -4.40 1.94 -6.54
N VAL A 133 -4.20 2.78 -7.58
CA VAL A 133 -4.60 4.19 -7.52
C VAL A 133 -6.03 4.29 -8.03
N SER A 134 -6.99 4.26 -7.13
CA SER A 134 -8.40 4.48 -7.46
C SER A 134 -8.77 5.97 -7.50
N GLU A 135 -7.97 6.84 -6.89
CA GLU A 135 -8.33 8.23 -6.68
C GLU A 135 -7.26 9.26 -7.09
N TRP A 136 -7.74 10.34 -7.69
CA TRP A 136 -6.92 11.47 -8.12
C TRP A 136 -6.58 12.39 -6.95
N SER A 137 -5.29 12.55 -6.62
CA SER A 137 -4.82 13.50 -5.59
C SER A 137 -4.25 14.80 -6.19
N PRO A 138 -4.24 15.92 -5.44
CA PRO A 138 -3.58 17.16 -5.85
C PRO A 138 -2.09 16.96 -6.18
N GLU A 139 -1.43 16.01 -5.52
CA GLU A 139 -0.03 15.67 -5.80
C GLU A 139 0.12 15.00 -7.17
N ILE A 140 -0.76 14.05 -7.52
CA ILE A 140 -0.78 13.43 -8.85
C ILE A 140 -1.05 14.50 -9.92
N GLN A 141 -1.98 15.42 -9.68
CA GLN A 141 -2.30 16.51 -10.61
C GLN A 141 -1.12 17.48 -10.81
N ARG A 142 -0.40 17.81 -9.73
CA ARG A 142 0.82 18.63 -9.80
C ARG A 142 1.90 17.93 -10.62
N ILE A 143 2.13 16.65 -10.37
CA ILE A 143 3.15 15.85 -11.06
C ILE A 143 2.82 15.69 -12.55
N LYS A 144 1.56 15.38 -12.88
CA LYS A 144 1.05 15.30 -14.27
C LYS A 144 1.37 16.54 -15.09
N SER A 145 1.25 17.72 -14.48
CA SER A 145 1.47 19.00 -15.15
C SER A 145 2.94 19.35 -15.33
N GLY A 146 3.84 18.51 -14.78
CA GLY A 146 5.29 18.64 -14.86
C GLY A 146 5.91 18.03 -16.13
N PRO A 147 7.25 17.97 -16.18
CA PRO A 147 7.98 17.29 -17.26
C PRO A 147 7.65 15.79 -17.31
N ASP A 148 8.00 15.13 -18.42
CA ASP A 148 7.98 13.67 -18.46
C ASP A 148 8.96 13.12 -17.41
N SER A 149 8.44 12.39 -16.43
CA SER A 149 9.22 11.65 -15.43
C SER A 149 8.50 10.38 -14.99
N CYS A 150 9.29 9.42 -14.51
CA CYS A 150 8.80 8.21 -13.86
C CYS A 150 8.93 8.39 -12.35
N PHE A 151 8.04 7.77 -11.59
CA PHE A 151 8.14 7.77 -10.13
C PHE A 151 8.17 6.35 -9.61
N ILE A 152 9.11 6.08 -8.71
CA ILE A 152 9.07 4.87 -7.89
C ILE A 152 8.28 5.18 -6.63
N THR A 153 7.20 4.43 -6.44
CA THR A 153 6.33 4.49 -5.26
C THR A 153 6.55 3.24 -4.42
N THR A 154 6.42 3.41 -3.11
CA THR A 154 6.59 2.33 -2.15
C THR A 154 5.46 2.37 -1.14
N GLN A 155 4.94 1.21 -0.78
CA GLN A 155 4.05 1.02 0.38
C GLN A 155 4.72 0.04 1.33
N VAL A 156 4.84 0.42 2.60
CA VAL A 156 5.34 -0.43 3.68
C VAL A 156 4.19 -0.76 4.62
N LEU A 157 4.02 -2.04 4.89
CA LEU A 157 3.08 -2.59 5.86
C LEU A 157 3.87 -3.36 6.90
N ILE A 158 3.56 -3.16 8.19
CA ILE A 158 4.12 -3.95 9.28
C ILE A 158 2.97 -4.55 10.06
N LYS A 159 2.98 -5.87 10.15
CA LYS A 159 2.15 -6.64 11.07
C LYS A 159 2.97 -6.92 12.33
N ALA A 160 2.32 -6.87 13.48
CA ALA A 160 2.89 -7.38 14.71
C ALA A 160 1.98 -8.43 15.32
N ASP A 161 2.58 -9.47 15.89
CA ASP A 161 1.84 -10.45 16.68
C ASP A 161 1.57 -9.89 18.08
N GLU A 162 0.57 -9.01 18.17
CA GLU A 162 0.00 -8.60 19.46
C GLU A 162 -1.28 -9.41 19.72
N ASP A 163 -1.25 -10.22 20.78
CA ASP A 163 -2.39 -11.01 21.27
C ASP A 163 -3.02 -11.98 20.24
N GLN A 164 -2.21 -12.64 19.39
CA GLN A 164 -2.68 -13.59 18.37
C GLN A 164 -3.61 -12.97 17.32
N ARG A 165 -3.56 -11.66 17.13
CA ARG A 165 -4.28 -10.96 16.06
C ARG A 165 -3.28 -10.56 14.99
N ASP A 166 -3.54 -11.00 13.76
CA ASP A 166 -2.81 -10.57 12.58
C ASP A 166 -3.25 -9.14 12.20
N ILE A 167 -2.76 -8.15 12.95
CA ILE A 167 -3.09 -6.73 12.77
C ILE A 167 -1.92 -5.99 12.14
N VAL A 168 -2.24 -5.21 11.11
CA VAL A 168 -1.32 -4.20 10.55
C VAL A 168 -1.19 -3.09 11.59
N VAL A 169 -0.02 -2.97 12.19
CA VAL A 169 0.31 -1.97 13.23
C VAL A 169 0.99 -0.73 12.66
N TYR A 170 1.46 -0.81 11.41
CA TYR A 170 2.02 0.31 10.67
C TYR A 170 1.69 0.20 9.19
N HIS A 171 1.28 1.32 8.61
CA HIS A 171 1.20 1.53 7.17
C HIS A 171 1.85 2.88 6.87
N GLY A 172 2.72 2.89 5.86
CA GLY A 172 3.41 4.10 5.47
C GLY A 172 3.86 4.07 4.03
N THR A 173 3.78 5.23 3.39
CA THR A 173 4.20 5.42 2.00
C THR A 173 5.31 6.48 2.00
N PRO A 174 6.59 6.11 1.89
CA PRO A 174 7.65 7.10 1.77
C PRO A 174 7.40 7.98 0.54
N ARG A 175 7.96 9.19 0.58
CA ARG A 175 7.84 10.12 -0.54
C ARG A 175 8.35 9.44 -1.82
N PRO A 176 7.59 9.50 -2.93
CA PRO A 176 8.01 8.88 -4.18
C PRO A 176 9.33 9.43 -4.71
N LEU A 177 10.12 8.54 -5.31
CA LEU A 177 11.39 8.89 -5.94
C LEU A 177 11.16 9.22 -7.41
N GLU A 178 11.44 10.46 -7.79
CA GLU A 178 11.46 10.86 -9.20
C GLU A 178 12.73 10.36 -9.89
N VAL A 179 12.57 9.78 -11.08
CA VAL A 179 13.68 9.31 -11.91
C VAL A 179 13.53 9.79 -13.35
N PRO A 180 14.63 9.86 -14.13
CA PRO A 180 14.57 10.23 -15.53
C PRO A 180 13.53 9.40 -16.29
N PHE A 181 12.78 10.04 -17.18
CA PHE A 181 11.74 9.37 -17.93
C PHE A 181 12.31 8.34 -18.90
N VAL A 182 11.83 7.11 -18.75
CA VAL A 182 12.00 6.03 -19.70
C VAL A 182 10.62 5.44 -19.94
N LEU A 183 10.25 5.22 -21.20
CA LEU A 183 8.95 4.64 -21.53
C LEU A 183 8.77 3.30 -20.78
N GLY A 184 7.62 3.13 -20.11
CA GLY A 184 7.33 1.97 -19.27
C GLY A 184 7.98 1.98 -17.88
N CYS A 185 8.90 2.89 -17.56
CA CYS A 185 9.53 2.98 -16.24
C CYS A 185 10.10 1.63 -15.71
N PRO A 186 11.00 0.95 -16.47
CA PRO A 186 11.50 -0.36 -16.09
C PRO A 186 12.29 -0.30 -14.78
N PHE A 187 12.07 -1.26 -13.89
CA PHE A 187 12.69 -1.21 -12.56
C PHE A 187 14.22 -1.31 -12.60
N SER A 188 14.79 -1.97 -13.62
CA SER A 188 16.24 -2.01 -13.83
C SER A 188 16.89 -0.64 -14.00
N GLU A 189 16.13 0.34 -14.51
CA GLU A 189 16.61 1.70 -14.77
C GLU A 189 16.10 2.68 -13.70
N CYS A 190 14.84 2.53 -13.30
CA CYS A 190 14.16 3.41 -12.35
C CYS A 190 14.41 3.03 -10.88
N GLY A 191 14.79 1.78 -10.59
CA GLY A 191 15.00 1.28 -9.24
C GLY A 191 16.31 1.73 -8.58
N GLN A 192 17.15 2.48 -9.30
CA GLN A 192 18.38 3.05 -8.75
C GLN A 192 18.04 4.00 -7.59
N GLY A 193 18.42 3.62 -6.38
CA GLY A 193 18.12 4.38 -5.16
C GLY A 193 16.86 3.90 -4.41
N ALA A 194 15.98 3.11 -5.03
CA ALA A 194 14.80 2.55 -4.37
C ALA A 194 15.17 1.67 -3.16
N ASN A 195 16.20 0.84 -3.32
CA ASN A 195 16.74 -0.01 -2.24
C ASN A 195 17.21 0.83 -1.03
N LYS A 196 18.01 1.87 -1.29
CA LYS A 196 18.50 2.77 -0.23
C LYS A 196 17.35 3.54 0.42
N ASN A 197 16.45 4.11 -0.38
CA ASN A 197 15.30 4.86 0.11
C ASN A 197 14.40 4.00 1.01
N LEU A 198 14.07 2.78 0.59
CA LEU A 198 13.31 1.82 1.37
C LEU A 198 14.03 1.45 2.68
N THR A 199 15.31 1.15 2.60
CA THR A 199 16.11 0.79 3.79
C THR A 199 16.17 1.95 4.78
N ASP A 200 16.46 3.17 4.32
CA ASP A 200 16.51 4.37 5.15
C ASP A 200 15.13 4.67 5.79
N TYR A 201 14.05 4.45 5.05
CA TYR A 201 12.69 4.62 5.55
C TYR A 201 12.35 3.59 6.63
N ILE A 202 12.60 2.29 6.40
CA ILE A 202 12.42 1.25 7.41
C ILE A 202 13.27 1.54 8.65
N LEU A 203 14.53 1.94 8.47
CA LEU A 203 15.37 2.35 9.59
C LEU A 203 14.74 3.51 10.38
N SER A 204 14.18 4.52 9.72
CA SER A 204 13.55 5.65 10.42
C SER A 204 12.36 5.22 11.30
N ILE A 205 11.64 4.18 10.88
CA ILE A 205 10.53 3.60 11.62
C ILE A 205 11.05 2.83 12.84
N PHE A 206 12.07 1.99 12.67
CA PHE A 206 12.59 1.11 13.72
C PHE A 206 13.64 1.75 14.65
N THR A 207 14.26 2.87 14.27
CA THR A 207 15.23 3.61 15.12
C THR A 207 14.57 4.52 16.13
N THR A 208 13.32 4.94 15.93
CA THR A 208 12.61 5.76 16.92
C THR A 208 12.45 5.01 18.26
N ALA A 209 12.51 3.68 18.22
CA ALA A 209 12.48 2.77 19.36
C ALA A 209 13.78 2.66 20.18
N THR A 210 14.96 2.89 19.60
CA THR A 210 16.26 2.70 20.27
C THR A 210 16.73 3.93 21.05
N ARG A 211 15.89 4.98 21.12
CA ARG A 211 16.18 6.25 21.82
C ARG A 211 15.69 6.31 23.27
N ASN A 212 15.10 5.24 23.80
CA ASN A 212 14.64 5.16 25.20
C ASN A 212 15.41 4.10 25.99
#